data_AF-A0A8S9QR72-F1
#
_entry.id   AF-A0A8S9QR72-F1
#
_cell.length_a   1.000
_cell.length_b   1.000
_cell.length_c   1.000
_cell.angle_alpha   90.00
_cell.angle_beta   90.00
_cell.angle_gamma   90.00
#
_symmetry.space_group_name_H-M   'P 1'
#
loop_
_entity.id
_entity.type
_entity.pdbx_description
1 polymer ?
#
loop_
_entity_poly.entity_id
_entity_poly.type
_entity_poly.pdbx_seq_one_letter_code
_entity_poly.pdbx_strand_id
1 'polypeptide(L)' 'MVDGSWTSTAQFSGMGWVWKDTMGKIQLMGSRNLRRRQTTLHSELEALQWAIESMLQHSTCQRFGTDYKDLIAMIEQPQA' A
#
# COMPACT_ATOMS: atom_id res chain seq x y z
N MET A 1 -4.91 -6.13 -0.33
CA MET A 1 -5.07 -4.96 -1.21
C MET A 1 -4.51 -3.76 -0.47
N VAL A 2 -3.74 -2.93 -1.16
CA VAL A 2 -3.06 -1.74 -0.61
C VAL A 2 -3.40 -0.56 -1.50
N ASP A 3 -3.50 0.63 -0.91
CA ASP A 3 -3.83 1.85 -1.64
C ASP A 3 -3.26 3.08 -0.93
N GLY A 4 -2.66 3.99 -1.71
CA GLY A 4 -2.09 5.25 -1.26
C GLY A 4 -2.87 6.43 -1.83
N SER A 5 -3.33 7.34 -0.96
CA SER A 5 -4.00 8.57 -1.41
C SER A 5 -3.02 9.75 -1.49
N TRP A 6 -3.08 10.48 -2.59
CA TRP A 6 -2.22 11.63 -2.81
C TRP A 6 -2.97 12.75 -3.54
N THR A 7 -2.70 14.00 -3.14
CA THR A 7 -3.24 15.19 -3.80
C THR A 7 -2.23 16.32 -3.71
N SER A 8 -1.94 17.00 -4.82
CA SER A 8 -0.87 18.00 -4.90
C SER A 8 -1.00 19.17 -3.93
N THR A 9 -2.24 19.54 -3.57
CA THR A 9 -2.56 20.67 -2.69
C THR A 9 -2.72 20.29 -1.22
N ALA A 10 -2.77 18.99 -0.90
CA ALA A 10 -3.00 18.52 0.46
C ALA A 10 -1.70 18.56 1.29
N GLN A 11 -1.84 18.82 2.59
CA GLN A 11 -0.73 18.72 3.54
C GLN A 11 -0.44 17.26 3.95
N PHE A 12 -1.46 16.41 3.87
CA PHE A 12 -1.42 15.02 4.29
C PHE A 12 -1.80 14.09 3.14
N SER A 13 -1.30 12.86 3.22
CA SER A 13 -1.66 11.71 2.40
C SER A 13 -2.19 10.63 3.32
N GLY A 14 -3.31 10.02 2.96
CA GLY A 14 -3.78 8.79 3.60
C GLY A 14 -3.16 7.56 2.93
N MET A 15 -3.07 6.47 3.66
CA MET A 15 -2.81 5.15 3.09
C MET A 15 -3.67 4.11 3.79
N GLY A 16 -3.96 3.03 3.09
CA GLY A 16 -4.74 1.94 3.62
C GLY A 16 -4.35 0.58 3.05
N TRP A 17 -4.67 -0.45 3.80
CA TRP A 17 -4.60 -1.83 3.34
C TRP A 17 -5.71 -2.67 3.94
N VAL A 18 -6.08 -3.73 3.23
CA VAL A 18 -7.01 -4.74 3.70
C VAL A 18 -6.47 -6.13 3.39
N TRP A 19 -6.52 -7.00 4.39
CA TRP A 19 -6.23 -8.43 4.26
C TRP A 19 -7.53 -9.23 4.33
N LYS A 20 -7.72 -10.09 3.33
CA LYS A 20 -8.87 -10.99 3.22
C LYS A 20 -8.38 -12.43 3.25
N ASP A 21 -9.16 -13.32 3.85
CA ASP A 21 -8.92 -14.76 3.74
C ASP A 21 -9.32 -15.30 2.35
N THR A 22 -9.15 -16.61 2.16
CA THR A 22 -9.47 -17.30 0.90
C THR A 22 -10.95 -17.26 0.53
N MET A 23 -11.85 -17.00 1.49
CA MET A 23 -13.28 -16.83 1.26
C MET A 23 -13.65 -15.36 0.98
N GLY A 24 -12.66 -14.47 0.91
CA GLY A 24 -12.86 -13.04 0.70
C GLY A 24 -13.33 -12.28 1.95
N LYS A 25 -13.36 -12.91 3.12
CA LYS A 25 -13.73 -12.24 4.37
C LYS A 25 -12.56 -11.40 4.84
N ILE A 26 -12.83 -10.15 5.21
CA ILE A 26 -11.83 -9.25 5.79
C ILE A 26 -11.41 -9.79 7.15
N GLN A 27 -10.10 -9.97 7.32
CA GLN A 27 -9.49 -10.43 8.57
C GLN A 27 -8.87 -9.26 9.33
N LEU A 28 -8.12 -8.40 8.63
CA LEU A 28 -7.53 -7.19 9.17
C LEU A 28 -7.57 -6.06 8.14
N MET A 29 -7.55 -4.83 8.63
CA MET A 29 -7.37 -3.62 7.81
C MET A 29 -6.59 -2.58 8.59
N GLY A 30 -5.88 -1.71 7.88
CA GLY A 30 -5.19 -0.56 8.44
C GLY A 30 -5.53 0.69 7.64
N SER A 31 -5.70 1.81 8.33
CA SER A 31 -5.70 3.14 7.71
C SER A 31 -4.86 4.11 8.56
N ARG A 32 -4.10 4.99 7.91
CA ARG A 32 -3.36 6.05 8.60
C ARG A 32 -3.14 7.25 7.68
N ASN A 33 -2.99 8.42 8.30
CA ASN A 33 -2.57 9.65 7.62
C ASN A 33 -1.10 9.92 7.91
N LEU A 34 -0.37 10.33 6.88
CA LEU A 34 1.00 10.81 6.96
C LEU A 34 1.10 12.21 6.33
N ARG A 35 2.20 12.91 6.60
CA ARG A 35 2.54 14.10 5.81
C ARG A 35 2.70 13.70 4.34
N ARG A 36 2.12 14.50 3.43
CA ARG A 36 2.11 14.20 2.00
C ARG A 36 3.54 14.01 1.47
N ARG A 37 3.75 12.95 0.67
CA ARG A 37 5.02 12.69 -0.04
C ARG A 37 5.12 13.43 -1.37
N GLN A 38 6.27 13.35 -2.03
CA GLN A 38 6.51 14.13 -3.24
C GLN A 38 5.60 13.73 -4.41
N THR A 39 5.32 12.44 -4.57
CA THR A 39 4.53 11.91 -5.70
C THR A 39 3.56 10.84 -5.24
N THR A 40 2.57 10.52 -6.09
CA THR A 40 1.66 9.39 -5.89
C THR A 40 2.42 8.07 -5.71
N LEU A 41 3.45 7.81 -6.54
CA LEU A 41 4.30 6.62 -6.43
C LEU A 41 4.91 6.45 -5.03
N HIS A 42 5.36 7.52 -4.39
CA HIS A 42 5.87 7.44 -3.01
C HIS A 42 4.77 7.04 -2.02
N SER A 43 3.56 7.58 -2.17
CA SER A 43 2.43 7.26 -1.29
C SER A 43 2.02 5.79 -1.42
N GLU A 44 1.98 5.27 -2.65
CA GLU A 44 1.67 3.87 -2.96
C GLU A 44 2.74 2.92 -2.42
N LEU A 45 4.01 3.27 -2.59
CA LEU A 45 5.13 2.49 -2.07
C LEU A 45 5.10 2.42 -0.54
N GLU A 46 4.81 3.53 0.15
CA GLU A 46 4.67 3.53 1.61
C GLU A 46 3.46 2.72 2.09
N ALA A 47 2.36 2.73 1.35
CA ALA A 47 1.19 1.89 1.63
C ALA A 47 1.55 0.40 1.52
N LEU A 48 2.28 0.01 0.48
CA LEU A 48 2.77 -1.36 0.29
C LEU A 48 3.75 -1.78 1.39
N GLN A 49 4.76 -0.95 1.70
CA GLN A 49 5.72 -1.23 2.77
C GLN A 49 5.01 -1.46 4.12
N TRP A 50 4.06 -0.59 4.45
CA TRP A 50 3.30 -0.72 5.69
C TRP A 50 2.44 -1.98 5.74
N ALA A 51 1.82 -2.34 4.62
CA ALA A 51 1.07 -3.58 4.53
C ALA A 51 1.98 -4.79 4.72
N ILE A 52 3.18 -4.80 4.13
CA ILE A 52 4.17 -5.88 4.32
C ILE A 52 4.57 -5.99 5.78
N GLU A 53 4.95 -4.89 6.43
CA GLU A 53 5.31 -4.84 7.86
C GLU A 53 4.18 -5.36 8.75
N SER A 54 2.94 -4.95 8.44
CA SER A 54 1.74 -5.40 9.16
C SER A 54 1.50 -6.90 8.95
N MET A 55 1.64 -7.39 7.72
CA MET A 55 1.42 -8.81 7.41
C MET A 55 2.48 -9.70 8.05
N LEU A 56 3.75 -9.27 8.12
CA LEU A 56 4.82 -10.02 8.79
C LEU A 56 4.52 -10.34 10.25
N GLN A 57 3.76 -9.48 10.94
CA GLN A 57 3.38 -9.68 12.35
C GLN A 57 2.12 -10.55 12.53
N HIS A 58 1.29 -10.67 11.49
CA HIS A 58 -0.08 -11.21 11.62
C HIS A 58 -0.39 -12.39 10.69
N SER A 59 0.42 -12.68 9.68
CA SER A 59 0.13 -13.71 8.68
C SER A 59 1.37 -14.19 7.92
N THR A 60 1.24 -15.31 7.20
CA THR A 60 2.22 -15.74 6.19
C THR A 60 1.90 -15.19 4.79
N CYS A 61 1.10 -14.12 4.71
CA CYS A 61 0.67 -13.54 3.44
C CYS A 61 1.87 -13.01 2.64
N GLN A 62 2.01 -13.48 1.40
CA GLN A 62 3.04 -13.05 0.45
C GLN A 62 2.46 -12.39 -0.81
N ARG A 63 1.12 -12.26 -0.89
CA ARG A 63 0.44 -11.72 -2.07
C ARG A 63 -0.19 -10.38 -1.73
N PHE A 64 0.29 -9.34 -2.40
CA PHE A 64 -0.21 -7.98 -2.29
C PHE A 64 -0.82 -7.56 -3.61
N GLY A 65 -1.88 -6.77 -3.56
CA GLY A 65 -2.57 -6.26 -4.74
C GLY A 65 -2.72 -4.76 -4.63
N THR A 66 -2.41 -4.07 -5.72
CA THR A 66 -2.55 -2.63 -5.96
C THR A 66 -3.02 -2.45 -7.40
N ASP A 67 -3.70 -1.36 -7.71
CA ASP A 67 -4.09 -0.97 -9.07
C ASP A 67 -3.15 0.13 -9.66
N TYR A 68 -2.15 0.59 -8.90
CA TYR A 68 -1.24 1.63 -9.35
C TYR A 68 -0.13 1.10 -10.25
N LYS A 69 -0.27 1.37 -11.56
CA LYS A 69 0.59 0.81 -12.62
C LYS A 69 2.07 1.14 -12.48
N ASP A 70 2.42 2.35 -12.05
CA ASP A 70 3.84 2.73 -11.94
C ASP A 70 4.53 1.97 -10.80
N LEU A 71 3.80 1.66 -9.72
CA LEU A 71 4.32 0.83 -8.63
C LEU A 71 4.54 -0.61 -9.11
N ILE A 72 3.59 -1.17 -9.86
CA ILE A 72 3.72 -2.49 -10.49
C ILE A 72 4.96 -2.52 -11.39
N ALA A 73 5.08 -1.55 -12.30
CA ALA A 73 6.21 -1.46 -13.22
C ALA A 73 7.55 -1.33 -12.49
N MET A 74 7.62 -0.52 -11.43
CA MET A 74 8.83 -0.36 -10.63
C MET A 74 9.26 -1.67 -9.92
N ILE A 75 8.31 -2.50 -9.48
CA ILE A 75 8.60 -3.77 -8.81
C ILE A 75 8.97 -4.87 -9.83
N GLU A 76 8.26 -4.93 -10.95
CA GLU A 76 8.50 -5.95 -11.99
C GLU A 76 9.78 -5.67 -12.80
N GLN A 77 10.10 -4.39 -13.00
CA GLN A 77 11.23 -3.93 -13.81
C GLN A 77 12.03 -2.85 -13.06
N PRO A 78 12.72 -3.21 -11.97
CA PRO A 78 13.53 -2.25 -11.22
C PRO A 78 14.69 -1.76 -12.09
N GLN A 79 14.85 -0.43 -12.18
CA GLN A 79 16.03 0.18 -12.78
C GLN A 79 17.11 0.35 -11.70
N ALA A 80 18.35 -0.01 -12.03
CA ALA A 80 19.52 0.08 -11.15
C ALA A 80 20.26 1.41 -11.34
#